data_AF-A0A0D0V119-F1
#
_entry.id   AF-A0A0D0V119-F1
#
_cell.length_a   1.000
_cell.length_b   1.000
_cell.length_c   1.000
_cell.angle_alpha   90.00
_cell.angle_beta   90.00
_cell.angle_gamma   90.00
#
_symmetry.space_group_name_H-M   'P 1'
#
loop_
_entity.id
_entity.type
_entity.pdbx_description
1 polymer ?
#
loop_
_entity_poly.entity_id
_entity_poly.type
_entity_poly.pdbx_seq_one_letter_code
_entity_poly.pdbx_strand_id
1 'polypeptide(L)' 'MFGAIVNRPNNIQAKQIAYQAEKVPVYLRGNGKYYYRAYLALLGVSFVGAHFQLFQYMRGKANKIGE' A
#
# COMPACT_ATOMS: atom_id res chain seq x y z
N MET A 1 15.92 1.97 27.41
CA MET A 1 14.83 1.76 26.42
C MET A 1 13.47 2.30 26.88
N PHE A 2 13.04 2.05 28.13
CA PHE A 2 11.76 2.57 28.64
C PHE A 2 11.66 4.10 28.69
N GLY A 3 12.74 4.82 29.03
CA GLY A 3 12.73 6.29 29.08
C GLY A 3 12.39 6.98 27.74
N ALA A 4 12.71 6.37 26.60
CA ALA A 4 12.42 6.92 25.27
C ALA A 4 10.95 6.72 24.85
N ILE A 5 10.24 5.78 25.47
CA ILE A 5 8.81 5.52 25.24
C ILE A 5 7.96 6.43 26.12
N VAL A 6 8.40 6.67 27.37
CA VAL A 6 7.66 7.48 28.36
C VAL A 6 7.83 8.98 28.13
N ASN A 7 9.00 9.44 27.67
CA ASN A 7 9.29 10.87 27.41
C ASN A 7 9.31 11.22 25.91
N ARG A 8 8.48 10.56 25.08
CA ARG A 8 8.47 10.87 23.65
C ARG A 8 7.86 12.26 23.42
N PRO A 9 8.55 13.20 22.75
CA PRO A 9 8.01 14.53 22.49
C PRO A 9 6.70 14.44 21.69
N ASN A 10 5.69 15.18 22.15
CA ASN A 10 4.40 15.24 21.48
C ASN A 10 4.50 16.07 20.20
N ASN A 11 4.52 15.38 19.06
CA ASN A 11 4.62 15.99 17.73
C ASN A 11 3.26 16.02 16.99
N ILE A 12 2.13 15.83 17.70
CA ILE A 12 0.81 15.74 17.06
C ILE A 12 0.42 17.05 16.37
N GLN A 13 0.57 18.20 17.04
CA GLN A 13 0.23 19.50 16.47
C GLN A 13 1.06 19.78 15.20
N ALA A 14 2.37 19.54 15.25
CA ALA A 14 3.25 19.71 14.11
C ALA A 14 2.84 18.82 12.93
N LYS A 15 2.46 17.56 13.20
CA LYS A 15 1.94 16.65 12.18
C LYS A 15 0.61 17.12 11.61
N GLN A 16 -0.31 17.64 12.42
CA GLN A 16 -1.59 18.16 11.95
C GLN A 16 -1.40 19.35 11.02
N ILE A 17 -0.53 20.31 11.39
CA ILE A 17 -0.21 21.48 10.57
C ILE A 17 0.39 21.03 9.23
N ALA A 18 1.40 20.15 9.26
CA ALA A 18 2.01 19.62 8.04
C ALA A 18 0.99 18.90 7.16
N TYR A 19 0.15 18.05 7.77
CA TYR A 19 -0.87 17.27 7.06
C TYR A 19 -1.98 18.13 6.44
N GLN A 20 -2.34 19.25 7.08
CA GLN A 20 -3.35 20.20 6.58
C GLN A 20 -2.78 21.14 5.50
N ALA A 21 -1.48 21.43 5.55
CA ALA A 21 -0.81 22.27 4.54
C ALA A 21 -0.71 21.59 3.17
N GLU A 22 -0.70 20.26 3.12
CA GLU A 22 -0.58 19.50 1.87
C GLU A 22 -1.86 19.54 1.02
N LYS A 23 -1.75 20.10 -0.18
CA LYS A 23 -2.84 20.23 -1.18
C LYS A 23 -2.97 19.00 -2.10
N VAL A 24 -2.69 17.81 -1.57
CA VAL A 24 -2.84 16.53 -2.29
C VAL A 24 -3.95 15.68 -1.66
N PRO A 25 -4.51 14.70 -2.39
CA PRO A 25 -5.46 13.75 -1.82
C PRO A 25 -4.93 13.10 -0.55
N VAL A 26 -5.82 12.87 0.42
CA VAL A 26 -5.52 12.34 1.77
C VAL A 26 -4.61 11.11 1.74
N TYR A 27 -4.84 10.19 0.79
CA TYR A 27 -4.07 8.94 0.66
C TYR A 27 -2.67 9.11 0.08
N LEU A 28 -2.33 10.28 -0.48
CA LEU A 28 -0.99 10.59 -0.99
C LEU A 28 -0.16 11.44 -0.03
N ARG A 29 -0.77 11.93 1.06
CA ARG A 29 -0.12 12.87 1.97
C ARG A 29 1.04 12.26 2.75
N GLY A 30 2.03 13.08 3.09
CA GLY A 30 3.26 12.65 3.77
C GLY A 30 3.94 11.50 3.03
N ASN A 31 4.14 10.37 3.71
CA ASN A 31 4.73 9.17 3.10
C ASN A 31 3.75 8.37 2.23
N GLY A 32 2.48 8.78 2.15
CA GLY A 32 1.41 8.10 1.41
C GLY A 32 1.76 7.82 -0.05
N LYS A 33 2.49 8.73 -0.71
CA LYS A 33 2.99 8.55 -2.08
C LYS A 33 3.82 7.27 -2.26
N TYR A 34 4.69 6.93 -1.31
CA TYR A 34 5.54 5.74 -1.42
C TYR A 34 4.72 4.46 -1.23
N TYR A 35 3.83 4.44 -0.23
CA TYR A 35 2.93 3.31 -0.01
C TYR A 35 1.98 3.09 -1.17
N TYR A 36 1.44 4.16 -1.74
CA TYR A 36 0.56 4.09 -2.90
C TYR A 36 1.27 3.52 -4.12
N ARG A 37 2.52 3.90 -4.38
CA ARG A 37 3.33 3.33 -5.47
C ARG A 37 3.58 1.84 -5.28
N ALA A 38 3.93 1.43 -4.06
CA ALA A 38 4.12 0.02 -3.75
C ALA A 38 2.81 -0.78 -3.92
N TYR A 39 1.69 -0.22 -3.45
CA TYR A 39 0.37 -0.80 -3.63
C TYR A 39 0.03 -0.99 -5.12
N LEU A 40 0.24 0.04 -5.96
CA LEU A 40 -0.04 -0.07 -7.40
C LEU A 40 0.82 -1.14 -8.09
N ALA A 41 2.08 -1.29 -7.70
CA ALA A 41 2.95 -2.34 -8.23
C ALA A 41 2.43 -3.74 -7.86
N LEU A 42 2.08 -3.95 -6.59
CA LEU A 42 1.51 -5.22 -6.12
C LEU A 42 0.17 -5.50 -6.80
N LEU A 43 -0.72 -4.51 -6.88
CA LEU A 43 -2.01 -4.62 -7.56
C LEU A 43 -1.82 -5.02 -9.02
N GLY A 44 -0.92 -4.36 -9.75
CA GLY A 44 -0.64 -4.67 -11.15
C GLY A 44 -0.16 -6.10 -11.35
N VAL A 45 0.82 -6.55 -10.56
CA VAL A 45 1.35 -7.93 -10.65
C VAL A 45 0.28 -8.95 -10.31
N SER A 46 -0.46 -8.74 -9.21
CA SER A 46 -1.54 -9.67 -8.79
C SER A 46 -2.67 -9.72 -9.80
N PHE A 47 -3.09 -8.58 -10.35
CA PHE A 47 -4.16 -8.51 -11.34
C PHE A 47 -3.76 -9.23 -12.63
N VAL A 48 -2.58 -8.93 -13.17
CA VAL A 48 -2.08 -9.58 -14.41
C VAL A 48 -1.87 -11.08 -14.18
N GLY A 49 -1.27 -11.47 -13.06
CA GLY A 49 -1.07 -12.88 -12.72
C GLY A 49 -2.38 -13.67 -12.64
N ALA A 50 -3.39 -13.11 -11.96
CA ALA A 50 -4.70 -13.74 -11.84
C ALA A 50 -5.40 -13.90 -13.20
N HIS A 51 -5.35 -12.88 -14.06
CA HIS A 51 -5.97 -12.94 -15.39
C HIS A 51 -5.22 -13.87 -16.33
N PHE A 52 -3.89 -13.89 -16.27
CA PHE A 52 -3.10 -14.83 -17.05
C PHE A 52 -3.41 -16.28 -16.65
N GLN A 53 -3.49 -16.57 -15.36
CA GLN A 53 -3.85 -17.89 -14.87
C GLN A 53 -5.27 -18.29 -15.30
N LEU A 54 -6.24 -17.37 -15.20
CA LEU A 54 -7.60 -17.59 -15.68
C LEU A 54 -7.63 -17.90 -17.18
N PHE A 55 -6.90 -17.14 -17.99
CA PHE A 55 -6.82 -17.37 -19.43
C PHE A 55 -6.21 -18.73 -19.77
N GLN A 56 -5.16 -19.13 -19.06
CA GLN A 56 -4.54 -20.44 -19.24
C GLN A 56 -5.48 -21.58 -18.81
N TYR A 57 -6.26 -21.38 -17.74
CA TYR A 57 -7.31 -22.31 -17.31
C TYR A 57 -8.39 -22.47 -18.38
N MET A 58 -8.91 -21.37 -18.94
CA MET A 58 -9.89 -21.40 -20.03
C MET A 58 -9.37 -22.14 -21.28
N ARG A 59 -8.06 -22.07 -21.54
CA ARG A 59 -7.42 -22.80 -22.65
C ARG A 59 -7.14 -24.27 -22.34
N GLY A 60 -7.50 -24.77 -21.16
CA GLY A 60 -7.18 -26.12 -20.68
C GLY A 60 -5.68 -26.34 -20.44
N LYS A 61 -4.89 -25.26 -20.34
CA LYS A 61 -3.43 -25.31 -20.18
C LYS A 61 -2.97 -25.15 -18.72
N ALA A 62 -3.89 -24.88 -17.81
CA ALA A 62 -3.61 -24.77 -16.39
C ALA A 62 -4.70 -25.50 -15.60
N ASN A 63 -4.28 -26.21 -14.56
CA ASN A 63 -5.18 -26.83 -13.59
C ASN A 63 -5.44 -25.84 -12.44
N LYS A 64 -6.60 -25.95 -11.79
CA LYS A 64 -6.84 -25.24 -10.53
C LYS A 64 -5.79 -25.68 -9.52
N ILE A 65 -5.16 -24.73 -8.85
CA ILE A 65 -4.29 -25.05 -7.72
C ILE A 65 -5.23 -25.49 -6.58
N GLY A 66 -5.22 -26.78 -6.23
CA GLY A 66 -6.01 -27.35 -5.14
C GLY A 66 -7.05 -28.42 -5.53
N GLU A 67 -7.10 -28.84 -6.81
CA GLU A 67 -7.71 -30.11 -7.24
C GLU A 67 -6.60 -31.13 -7.53
#